data_AF-A0A4U0WN05-F1
#
_entry.id   AF-A0A4U0WN05-F1
#
_cell.length_a   1.000
_cell.length_b   1.000
_cell.length_c   1.000
_cell.angle_alpha   90.00
_cell.angle_beta   90.00
_cell.angle_gamma   90.00
#
_symmetry.space_group_name_H-M   'P 1'
#
loop_
_entity.id
_entity.type
_entity.pdbx_description
1 polymer ?
#
loop_
_entity_poly.entity_id
_entity_poly.type
_entity_poly.pdbx_seq_one_letter_code
_entity_poly.pdbx_strand_id
1 'polypeptide(L)'
;MAAIRDHADPKDSQHPAVRNEVAQGASAAQRPSDDHDLTRASNSFDKTREENDEEKRALETQRQSREIGQEEFADPFGNEDGAEVQYRTMEWWHVGLLMVAETISLGILSLPSAVAALGWIPGTTLIVGFGLLATYSGYVIGQFKLAYPQVHSFADAGELIAGPIGREILGAGQVLVLVFIVAAHVLTFSVMMNVLTEHGTCSIVFAAVGAVVSFGLTLPRTLQKVSYLSIASCISITAAILVTMVGVGITKPGLLQTFAVGNPVTHATLTTGTLGLMQII
;
A
#
# COMPACT_ATOMS: atom_id res chain seq x y z
N MET A 1 -39.83 68.41 9.17
CA MET A 1 -38.65 69.17 9.67
C MET A 1 -37.47 68.73 8.82
N ALA A 2 -37.17 69.42 7.71
CA ALA A 2 -36.40 70.68 7.62
C ALA A 2 -34.96 70.46 8.17
N ALA A 3 -33.85 70.79 7.51
CA ALA A 3 -33.53 71.66 6.37
C ALA A 3 -32.15 71.20 5.80
N ILE A 4 -31.88 71.19 4.48
CA ILE A 4 -31.39 72.29 3.61
C ILE A 4 -30.34 73.21 4.26
N ARG A 5 -29.12 73.23 3.69
CA ARG A 5 -28.44 74.50 3.39
C ARG A 5 -27.42 74.40 2.25
N ASP A 6 -27.68 75.20 1.23
CA ASP A 6 -26.85 75.62 0.10
C ASP A 6 -25.61 76.45 0.48
N HIS A 7 -24.67 76.53 -0.48
CA HIS A 7 -24.02 77.74 -1.05
C HIS A 7 -22.70 77.31 -1.71
N ALA A 8 -22.19 77.84 -2.83
CA ALA A 8 -22.62 78.79 -3.83
C ALA A 8 -21.55 78.79 -4.95
N ASP A 9 -21.96 78.99 -6.20
CA ASP A 9 -21.18 79.44 -7.37
C ASP A 9 -20.86 80.97 -7.23
N PRO A 10 -19.94 81.68 -7.94
CA PRO A 10 -20.04 81.97 -9.39
C PRO A 10 -18.77 82.41 -10.21
N LYS A 11 -18.98 82.52 -11.55
CA LYS A 11 -18.33 83.38 -12.60
C LYS A 11 -17.19 82.78 -13.42
N ASP A 12 -17.33 82.52 -14.72
CA ASP A 12 -17.63 83.38 -15.90
C ASP A 12 -16.44 84.23 -16.39
N SER A 13 -15.92 83.89 -17.59
CA SER A 13 -15.30 84.84 -18.51
C SER A 13 -15.08 84.26 -19.93
N GLN A 14 -15.75 84.91 -20.88
CA GLN A 14 -15.72 84.85 -22.36
C GLN A 14 -14.28 84.99 -22.95
N HIS A 15 -13.92 84.60 -24.19
CA HIS A 15 -14.31 85.10 -25.54
C HIS A 15 -13.29 84.51 -26.60
N PRO A 16 -13.30 84.81 -27.93
CA PRO A 16 -14.16 84.32 -29.01
C PRO A 16 -13.45 83.68 -30.25
N ALA A 17 -14.29 83.14 -31.15
CA ALA A 17 -14.29 83.23 -32.62
C ALA A 17 -12.98 83.15 -33.44
N VAL A 18 -12.91 82.17 -34.37
CA VAL A 18 -12.63 82.41 -35.80
C VAL A 18 -13.44 81.44 -36.67
N ARG A 19 -14.27 82.05 -37.52
CA ARG A 19 -15.02 81.50 -38.65
C ARG A 19 -14.07 81.14 -39.79
N ASN A 20 -14.35 80.05 -40.52
CA ASN A 20 -14.17 80.02 -41.98
C ASN A 20 -15.02 78.89 -42.59
N GLU A 21 -16.11 79.31 -43.24
CA GLU A 21 -16.82 78.53 -44.25
C GLU A 21 -16.05 78.67 -45.57
N VAL A 22 -15.77 77.54 -46.23
CA VAL A 22 -15.68 77.49 -47.70
C VAL A 22 -16.50 76.30 -48.16
N ALA A 23 -17.59 76.63 -48.85
CA ALA A 23 -18.47 75.72 -49.55
C ALA A 23 -17.82 75.19 -50.83
N GLN A 24 -18.17 73.96 -51.21
CA GLN A 24 -18.32 73.38 -52.57
C GLN A 24 -18.17 71.85 -52.39
N GLY A 25 -19.16 70.99 -52.62
CA GLY A 25 -20.12 70.97 -53.71
C GLY A 25 -19.60 70.08 -54.85
N ALA A 26 -19.53 68.75 -54.67
CA ALA A 26 -19.39 67.79 -55.77
C ALA A 26 -19.91 66.40 -55.35
N SER A 27 -21.04 66.02 -55.95
CA SER A 27 -21.57 64.65 -55.98
C SER A 27 -20.78 63.80 -56.97
N ALA A 28 -20.31 62.62 -56.57
CA ALA A 28 -20.26 61.40 -57.40
C ALA A 28 -19.54 60.23 -56.68
N ALA A 29 -20.08 59.02 -56.91
CA ALA A 29 -19.47 57.71 -56.75
C ALA A 29 -19.47 57.05 -55.35
N GLN A 30 -20.62 56.45 -55.03
CA GLN A 30 -20.72 55.24 -54.21
C GLN A 30 -19.80 54.14 -54.80
N ARG A 31 -18.87 53.61 -54.01
CA ARG A 31 -18.32 52.25 -54.17
C ARG A 31 -18.63 51.46 -52.89
N PRO A 32 -19.37 50.35 -52.96
CA PRO A 32 -19.57 49.47 -51.82
C PRO A 32 -18.60 48.29 -51.92
N SER A 33 -17.68 48.12 -50.96
CA SER A 33 -16.93 46.86 -50.80
C SER A 33 -16.03 46.86 -49.55
N ASP A 34 -16.47 46.12 -48.54
CA ASP A 34 -15.74 44.99 -47.93
C ASP A 34 -14.87 45.16 -46.66
N ASP A 35 -14.60 46.35 -46.13
CA ASP A 35 -13.73 46.44 -44.93
C ASP A 35 -14.46 46.19 -43.60
N HIS A 36 -15.73 46.59 -43.49
CA HIS A 36 -16.48 46.48 -42.24
C HIS A 36 -16.97 45.06 -41.93
N ASP A 37 -17.19 44.23 -42.95
CA ASP A 37 -17.65 42.84 -42.78
C ASP A 37 -16.48 41.89 -42.48
N LEU A 38 -15.31 42.09 -43.10
CA LEU A 38 -14.09 41.35 -42.78
C LEU A 38 -13.63 41.63 -41.34
N THR A 39 -13.73 42.87 -40.88
CA THR A 39 -13.38 43.25 -39.50
C THR A 39 -14.35 42.66 -38.49
N ARG A 40 -15.66 42.60 -38.80
CA ARG A 40 -16.67 42.00 -37.91
C ARG A 40 -16.55 40.47 -37.86
N ALA A 41 -16.26 39.82 -38.98
CA ALA A 41 -16.00 38.38 -39.04
C ALA A 41 -14.69 38.01 -38.32
N SER A 42 -13.62 38.80 -38.50
CA SER A 42 -12.35 38.63 -37.78
C SER A 42 -12.56 38.77 -36.28
N ASN A 43 -13.24 39.82 -35.82
CA ASN A 43 -13.51 40.05 -34.39
C ASN A 43 -14.43 38.98 -33.77
N SER A 44 -15.37 38.44 -34.54
CA SER A 44 -16.23 37.34 -34.08
C SER A 44 -15.45 36.03 -33.96
N PHE A 45 -14.56 35.75 -34.91
CA PHE A 45 -13.72 34.55 -34.90
C PHE A 45 -12.68 34.60 -33.77
N ASP A 46 -12.05 35.77 -33.56
CA ASP A 46 -11.07 35.99 -32.49
C ASP A 46 -11.72 35.86 -31.11
N LYS A 47 -12.88 36.48 -30.92
CA LYS A 47 -13.65 36.37 -29.67
C LYS A 47 -14.08 34.94 -29.35
N THR A 48 -14.49 34.17 -30.36
CA THR A 48 -14.88 32.75 -30.17
C THR A 48 -13.68 31.87 -29.82
N ARG A 49 -12.48 32.24 -30.31
CA ARG A 49 -11.23 31.53 -30.03
C ARG A 49 -10.72 31.84 -28.61
N GLU A 50 -10.80 33.09 -28.18
CA GLU A 50 -10.45 33.50 -26.81
C GLU A 50 -11.37 32.83 -25.77
N GLU A 51 -12.68 32.78 -26.02
CA GLU A 51 -13.66 32.16 -25.11
C GLU A 51 -13.45 30.64 -24.99
N ASN A 52 -13.09 29.97 -26.09
CA ASN A 52 -12.78 28.53 -26.11
C ASN A 52 -11.43 28.22 -25.43
N ASP A 53 -10.45 29.11 -25.56
CA ASP A 53 -9.14 28.94 -24.91
C ASP A 53 -9.22 29.19 -23.39
N GLU A 54 -10.11 30.08 -22.95
CA GLU A 54 -10.41 30.30 -21.52
C GLU A 54 -11.21 29.13 -20.91
N GLU A 55 -12.18 28.57 -21.64
CA GLU A 55 -12.93 27.37 -21.23
C GLU A 55 -12.02 26.14 -21.12
N LYS A 56 -11.10 25.95 -22.08
CA LYS A 56 -10.09 24.89 -22.03
C LYS A 56 -9.16 25.03 -20.84
N ARG A 57 -8.68 26.24 -20.54
CA ARG A 57 -7.83 26.49 -19.35
C ARG A 57 -8.59 26.25 -18.05
N ALA A 58 -9.88 26.59 -17.99
CA ALA A 58 -10.73 26.30 -16.84
C ALA A 58 -10.95 24.78 -16.66
N LEU A 59 -11.16 24.04 -17.75
CA LEU A 59 -11.27 22.57 -17.77
C LEU A 59 -9.96 21.88 -17.37
N GLU A 60 -8.81 22.36 -17.85
CA GLU A 60 -7.48 21.87 -17.48
C GLU A 60 -7.17 22.16 -16.01
N THR A 61 -7.50 23.36 -15.52
CA THR A 61 -7.33 23.75 -14.11
C THR A 61 -8.24 22.92 -13.20
N GLN A 62 -9.47 22.61 -13.63
CA GLN A 62 -10.36 21.68 -12.92
C GLN A 62 -9.86 20.24 -12.96
N ARG A 63 -9.33 19.76 -14.09
CA ARG A 63 -8.74 18.42 -14.20
C ARG A 63 -7.52 18.28 -13.29
N GLN A 64 -6.63 19.27 -13.32
CA GLN A 64 -5.44 19.33 -12.49
C GLN A 64 -5.80 19.45 -11.00
N SER A 65 -6.80 20.26 -10.63
CA SER A 65 -7.29 20.32 -9.24
C SER A 65 -7.99 19.03 -8.80
N ARG A 66 -8.62 18.31 -9.72
CA ARG A 66 -9.26 17.01 -9.44
C ARG A 66 -8.22 15.89 -9.32
N GLU A 67 -7.14 15.93 -10.10
CA GLU A 67 -6.00 15.01 -10.01
C GLU A 67 -5.19 15.26 -8.72
N ILE A 68 -4.89 16.52 -8.40
CA ILE A 68 -4.22 16.90 -7.14
C ILE A 68 -5.10 16.56 -5.93
N GLY A 69 -6.40 16.84 -6.00
CA GLY A 69 -7.35 16.45 -4.94
C GLY A 69 -7.51 14.93 -4.82
N GLN A 70 -7.36 14.16 -5.90
CA GLN A 70 -7.34 12.70 -5.82
C GLN A 70 -6.03 12.16 -5.25
N GLU A 71 -4.87 12.77 -5.50
CA GLU A 71 -3.61 12.39 -4.85
C GLU A 71 -3.57 12.78 -3.36
N GLU A 72 -4.07 13.96 -3.00
CA GLU A 72 -4.10 14.46 -1.62
C GLU A 72 -5.10 13.70 -0.72
N PHE A 73 -6.22 13.23 -1.29
CA PHE A 73 -7.16 12.34 -0.58
C PHE A 73 -6.79 10.85 -0.66
N ALA A 74 -5.81 10.46 -1.50
CA ALA A 74 -5.35 9.07 -1.63
C ALA A 74 -4.12 8.74 -0.77
N ASP A 75 -3.37 9.74 -0.27
CA ASP A 75 -2.19 9.53 0.58
C ASP A 75 -2.36 10.10 2.00
N PRO A 76 -2.75 9.27 2.98
CA PRO A 76 -2.88 9.64 4.39
C PRO A 76 -1.59 10.12 5.08
N PHE A 77 -0.43 10.02 4.42
CA PHE A 77 0.85 10.51 4.94
C PHE A 77 1.25 11.89 4.42
N GLY A 78 0.55 12.44 3.41
CA GLY A 78 0.85 13.76 2.83
C GLY A 78 2.26 13.85 2.19
N ASN A 79 2.69 15.07 1.84
CA ASN A 79 4.03 15.27 1.28
C ASN A 79 5.11 15.16 2.37
N GLU A 80 5.95 14.11 2.32
CA GLU A 80 7.00 13.82 3.32
C GLU A 80 8.30 14.63 3.12
N ASP A 81 8.31 15.62 2.21
CA ASP A 81 9.45 16.49 1.93
C ASP A 81 9.74 17.43 3.13
N GLY A 82 10.46 16.90 4.13
CA GLY A 82 10.86 17.61 5.35
C GLY A 82 10.54 16.89 6.66
N ALA A 83 9.94 15.69 6.62
CA ALA A 83 9.67 14.90 7.82
C ALA A 83 10.94 14.21 8.37
N GLU A 84 11.13 14.21 9.69
CA GLU A 84 12.25 13.53 10.38
C GLU A 84 12.23 12.01 10.14
N VAL A 85 11.06 11.45 9.81
CA VAL A 85 10.86 10.04 9.45
C VAL A 85 10.06 9.97 8.16
N GLN A 86 10.72 9.56 7.07
CA GLN A 86 10.03 9.20 5.82
C GLN A 86 9.48 7.77 5.93
N TYR A 87 8.15 7.63 5.86
CA TYR A 87 7.48 6.34 5.89
C TYR A 87 7.41 5.71 4.49
N ARG A 88 7.47 6.52 3.42
CA ARG A 88 7.48 6.07 2.02
C ARG A 88 8.88 5.75 1.50
N THR A 89 9.51 4.76 2.13
CA THR A 89 10.91 4.41 1.80
C THR A 89 11.12 2.97 1.35
N MET A 90 10.07 2.15 1.36
CA MET A 90 10.15 0.73 0.99
C MET A 90 9.54 0.48 -0.39
N GLU A 91 10.34 -0.08 -1.29
CA GLU A 91 9.80 -0.64 -2.53
C GLU A 91 9.04 -1.94 -2.24
N TRP A 92 8.09 -2.30 -3.10
CA TRP A 92 7.24 -3.48 -2.95
C TRP A 92 8.04 -4.79 -2.74
N TRP A 93 9.21 -4.91 -3.38
CA TRP A 93 10.06 -6.09 -3.24
C TRP A 93 10.74 -6.18 -1.87
N HIS A 94 11.08 -5.05 -1.26
CA HIS A 94 11.68 -4.98 0.09
C HIS A 94 10.70 -5.50 1.15
N VAL A 95 9.43 -5.11 1.03
CA VAL A 95 8.34 -5.59 1.91
C VAL A 95 8.03 -7.06 1.63
N GLY A 96 7.97 -7.45 0.36
CA GLY A 96 7.73 -8.85 -0.03
C GLY A 96 8.78 -9.79 0.54
N LEU A 97 10.06 -9.42 0.45
CA LEU A 97 11.17 -10.23 0.96
C LEU A 97 11.13 -10.34 2.49
N LEU A 98 10.74 -9.26 3.19
CA LEU A 98 10.53 -9.26 4.65
C LEU A 98 9.41 -10.23 5.07
N MET A 99 8.26 -10.17 4.40
CA MET A 99 7.14 -11.08 4.66
C MET A 99 7.51 -12.55 4.38
N VAL A 100 8.26 -12.80 3.31
CA VAL A 100 8.74 -14.14 2.96
C VAL A 100 9.75 -14.67 3.99
N ALA A 101 10.69 -13.84 4.43
CA ALA A 101 11.69 -14.24 5.44
C ALA A 101 11.03 -14.71 6.74
N GLU A 102 10.05 -13.93 7.21
CA GLU A 102 9.30 -14.20 8.43
C GLU A 102 8.48 -15.50 8.33
N THR A 103 7.73 -15.66 7.23
CA THR A 103 6.86 -16.82 7.02
C THR A 103 7.63 -18.13 6.84
N ILE A 104 8.76 -18.11 6.12
CA ILE A 104 9.63 -19.27 5.95
C ILE A 104 10.24 -19.68 7.29
N SER A 105 10.69 -18.71 8.11
CA SER A 105 11.34 -18.94 9.39
C SER A 105 10.45 -19.74 10.37
N LEU A 106 9.22 -19.28 10.60
CA LEU A 106 8.28 -19.98 11.50
C LEU A 106 7.79 -21.31 10.90
N GLY A 107 7.62 -21.36 9.58
CA GLY A 107 7.18 -22.56 8.87
C GLY A 107 8.18 -23.71 8.98
N ILE A 108 9.46 -23.46 8.72
CA ILE A 108 10.46 -24.53 8.63
C ILE A 108 10.71 -25.26 9.96
N LEU A 109 10.54 -24.58 11.09
CA LEU A 109 10.72 -25.17 12.42
C LEU A 109 9.62 -26.20 12.73
N SER A 110 8.40 -25.98 12.23
CA SER A 110 7.22 -26.79 12.57
C SER A 110 6.88 -27.84 11.51
N LEU A 111 7.21 -27.56 10.24
CA LEU A 111 6.91 -28.45 9.10
C LEU A 111 7.44 -29.89 9.27
N PRO A 112 8.68 -30.15 9.73
CA PRO A 112 9.19 -31.50 9.88
C PRO A 112 8.34 -32.36 10.84
N SER A 113 7.91 -31.78 11.96
CA SER A 113 7.08 -32.47 12.94
C SER A 113 5.67 -32.73 12.41
N ALA A 114 5.07 -31.75 11.73
CA ALA A 114 3.74 -31.89 11.14
C ALA A 114 3.69 -32.98 10.06
N VAL A 115 4.69 -33.01 9.16
CA VAL A 115 4.78 -34.03 8.10
C VAL A 115 5.12 -35.41 8.68
N ALA A 116 5.90 -35.48 9.77
CA ALA A 116 6.15 -36.75 10.46
C ALA A 116 4.87 -37.33 11.09
N ALA A 117 3.96 -36.49 11.57
CA ALA A 117 2.69 -36.93 12.16
C ALA A 117 1.63 -37.32 11.13
N LEU A 118 1.50 -36.54 10.04
CA LEU A 118 0.47 -36.73 9.02
C LEU A 118 0.89 -37.71 7.91
N GLY A 119 2.19 -37.82 7.65
CA GLY A 119 2.74 -38.50 6.48
C GLY A 119 2.90 -37.55 5.28
N TRP A 120 3.71 -37.96 4.32
CA TRP A 120 4.16 -37.08 3.23
C TRP A 120 3.05 -36.69 2.25
N ILE A 121 2.11 -37.60 1.92
CA ILE A 121 0.99 -37.34 0.99
C ILE A 121 0.03 -36.28 1.56
N PRO A 122 -0.62 -36.50 2.72
CA PRO A 122 -1.54 -35.50 3.27
C PRO A 122 -0.83 -34.23 3.69
N GLY A 123 0.43 -34.31 4.16
CA GLY A 123 1.25 -33.13 4.46
C GLY A 123 1.46 -32.24 3.24
N THR A 124 1.83 -32.81 2.10
CA THR A 124 2.05 -32.05 0.86
C THR A 124 0.75 -31.43 0.32
N THR A 125 -0.36 -32.18 0.33
CA THR A 125 -1.67 -31.67 -0.11
C THR A 125 -2.12 -30.49 0.75
N LEU A 126 -1.91 -30.55 2.07
CA LEU A 126 -2.23 -29.43 2.97
C LEU A 126 -1.36 -28.21 2.72
N ILE A 127 -0.05 -28.38 2.49
CA ILE A 127 0.85 -27.26 2.17
C ILE A 127 0.39 -26.55 0.88
N VAL A 128 0.04 -27.30 -0.16
CA VAL A 128 -0.49 -26.74 -1.41
C VAL A 128 -1.83 -26.04 -1.16
N GLY A 129 -2.73 -26.67 -0.40
CA GLY A 129 -4.04 -26.09 -0.05
C GLY A 129 -3.94 -24.77 0.71
N PHE A 130 -3.11 -24.72 1.76
CA PHE A 130 -2.85 -23.49 2.51
C PHE A 130 -2.14 -22.43 1.66
N GLY A 131 -1.23 -22.84 0.76
CA GLY A 131 -0.59 -21.92 -0.19
C GLY A 131 -1.58 -21.26 -1.15
N LEU A 132 -2.52 -22.03 -1.72
CA LEU A 132 -3.58 -21.50 -2.58
C LEU A 132 -4.53 -20.59 -1.80
N LEU A 133 -4.93 -20.99 -0.58
CA LEU A 133 -5.79 -20.18 0.27
C LEU A 133 -5.12 -18.86 0.68
N ALA A 134 -3.83 -18.89 1.01
CA ALA A 134 -3.04 -17.70 1.33
C ALA A 134 -2.92 -16.78 0.11
N THR A 135 -2.66 -17.34 -1.08
CA THR A 135 -2.59 -16.58 -2.33
C THR A 135 -3.93 -15.90 -2.64
N TYR A 136 -5.03 -16.63 -2.48
CA TYR A 136 -6.38 -16.09 -2.67
C TYR A 136 -6.69 -14.97 -1.66
N SER A 137 -6.35 -15.17 -0.39
CA SER A 137 -6.53 -14.16 0.66
C SER A 137 -5.73 -12.90 0.35
N GLY A 138 -4.47 -13.04 -0.07
CA GLY A 138 -3.63 -11.91 -0.50
C GLY A 138 -4.20 -11.18 -1.72
N TYR A 139 -4.75 -11.91 -2.68
CA TYR A 139 -5.42 -11.33 -3.84
C TYR A 139 -6.65 -10.49 -3.45
N VAL A 140 -7.51 -11.02 -2.56
CA VAL A 140 -8.68 -10.30 -2.06
C VAL A 140 -8.28 -9.05 -1.27
N ILE A 141 -7.26 -9.13 -0.42
CA ILE A 141 -6.71 -7.98 0.31
C ILE A 141 -6.18 -6.93 -0.67
N GLY A 142 -5.49 -7.35 -1.73
CA GLY A 142 -5.00 -6.46 -2.79
C GLY A 142 -6.13 -5.71 -3.49
N GLN A 143 -7.20 -6.40 -3.88
CA GLN A 143 -8.37 -5.77 -4.49
C GLN A 143 -9.07 -4.79 -3.52
N PHE A 144 -9.16 -5.15 -2.24
CA PHE A 144 -9.71 -4.27 -1.21
C PHE A 144 -8.90 -2.98 -1.05
N LYS A 145 -7.56 -3.08 -1.04
CA LYS A 145 -6.67 -1.90 -0.95
C LYS A 145 -6.75 -1.00 -2.19
N LEU A 146 -6.97 -1.57 -3.39
CA LEU A 146 -7.20 -0.79 -4.61
C LEU A 146 -8.56 -0.07 -4.60
N ALA A 147 -9.59 -0.69 -4.03
CA ALA A 147 -10.92 -0.09 -3.91
C ALA A 147 -11.01 0.99 -2.82
N TYR A 148 -10.25 0.83 -1.73
CA TYR A 148 -10.26 1.74 -0.57
C TYR A 148 -8.82 2.15 -0.19
N PRO A 149 -8.20 3.07 -0.94
CA PRO A 149 -6.82 3.50 -0.68
C PRO A 149 -6.62 4.11 0.70
N GLN A 150 -7.66 4.74 1.27
CA GLN A 150 -7.64 5.39 2.60
C GLN A 150 -7.48 4.42 3.79
N VAL A 151 -7.60 3.10 3.58
CA VAL A 151 -7.49 2.10 4.65
C VAL A 151 -6.02 1.71 4.86
N HIS A 152 -5.43 2.05 6.01
CA HIS A 152 -4.03 1.74 6.31
C HIS A 152 -3.82 0.63 7.34
N SER A 153 -4.80 0.42 8.22
CA SER A 153 -4.77 -0.65 9.20
C SER A 153 -5.87 -1.68 8.97
N PHE A 154 -5.66 -2.90 9.48
CA PHE A 154 -6.72 -3.91 9.51
C PHE A 154 -7.91 -3.49 10.38
N ALA A 155 -7.70 -2.58 11.35
CA ALA A 155 -8.78 -2.02 12.14
C ALA A 155 -9.69 -1.13 11.28
N ASP A 156 -9.12 -0.27 10.43
CA ASP A 156 -9.90 0.59 9.52
C ASP A 156 -10.62 -0.25 8.45
N ALA A 157 -10.00 -1.34 7.99
CA ALA A 157 -10.66 -2.32 7.13
C ALA A 157 -11.87 -2.96 7.85
N GLY A 158 -11.72 -3.27 9.14
CA GLY A 158 -12.80 -3.79 9.97
C GLY A 158 -13.92 -2.79 10.18
N GLU A 159 -13.60 -1.50 10.32
CA GLU A 159 -14.58 -0.42 10.42
C GLU A 159 -15.45 -0.35 9.15
N LEU A 160 -14.84 -0.51 7.99
CA LEU A 160 -15.55 -0.46 6.71
C LEU A 160 -16.46 -1.67 6.46
N ILE A 161 -16.04 -2.87 6.93
CA ILE A 161 -16.77 -4.12 6.68
C ILE A 161 -17.92 -4.32 7.68
N ALA A 162 -17.69 -4.05 8.97
CA ALA A 162 -18.63 -4.38 10.05
C ALA A 162 -18.87 -3.22 11.03
N GLY A 163 -18.54 -1.99 10.65
CA GLY A 163 -18.76 -0.79 11.45
C GLY A 163 -17.89 -0.76 12.72
N PRO A 164 -18.32 -0.06 13.78
CA PRO A 164 -17.48 0.18 14.96
C PRO A 164 -17.09 -1.12 15.70
N ILE A 165 -17.92 -2.16 15.61
CA ILE A 165 -17.62 -3.47 16.21
C ILE A 165 -16.51 -4.18 15.42
N GLY A 166 -16.57 -4.11 14.09
CA GLY A 166 -15.54 -4.69 13.21
C GLY A 166 -14.17 -4.09 13.45
N ARG A 167 -14.11 -2.78 13.72
CA ARG A 167 -12.87 -2.06 14.04
C ARG A 167 -12.17 -2.62 15.27
N GLU A 168 -12.92 -2.78 16.35
CA GLU A 168 -12.35 -3.25 17.61
C GLU A 168 -11.92 -4.71 17.51
N ILE A 169 -12.71 -5.56 16.84
CA ILE A 169 -12.40 -6.99 16.69
C ILE A 169 -11.17 -7.19 15.79
N LEU A 170 -11.11 -6.57 14.60
CA LEU A 170 -9.95 -6.74 13.71
C LEU A 170 -8.70 -6.04 14.25
N GLY A 171 -8.85 -4.89 14.91
CA GLY A 171 -7.76 -4.21 15.60
C GLY A 171 -7.17 -5.06 16.74
N ALA A 172 -8.02 -5.53 17.65
CA ALA A 172 -7.60 -6.41 18.75
C ALA A 172 -7.02 -7.73 18.24
N GLY A 173 -7.64 -8.33 17.22
CA GLY A 173 -7.17 -9.55 16.58
C GLY A 173 -5.76 -9.40 15.99
N GLN A 174 -5.51 -8.30 15.27
CA GLN A 174 -4.20 -8.00 14.69
C GLN A 174 -3.11 -7.85 15.76
N VAL A 175 -3.41 -7.12 16.84
CA VAL A 175 -2.46 -6.94 17.96
C VAL A 175 -2.16 -8.28 18.62
N LEU A 176 -3.18 -9.11 18.84
CA LEU A 176 -3.04 -10.42 19.46
C LEU A 176 -2.18 -11.37 18.60
N VAL A 177 -2.38 -11.39 17.28
CA VAL A 177 -1.53 -12.13 16.34
C VAL A 177 -0.08 -11.66 16.41
N LEU A 178 0.16 -10.35 16.44
CA LEU A 178 1.51 -9.79 16.54
C LEU A 178 2.20 -10.21 17.85
N VAL A 179 1.49 -10.18 18.97
CA VAL A 179 2.01 -10.63 20.27
C VAL A 179 2.39 -12.11 20.23
N PHE A 180 1.56 -12.97 19.62
CA PHE A 180 1.90 -14.39 19.49
C PHE A 180 3.08 -14.65 18.57
N ILE A 181 3.23 -13.89 17.49
CA ILE A 181 4.40 -13.97 16.60
C ILE A 181 5.67 -13.63 17.39
N VAL A 182 5.68 -12.52 18.13
CA VAL A 182 6.84 -12.13 18.95
C VAL A 182 7.13 -13.18 20.02
N ALA A 183 6.10 -13.74 20.67
CA ALA A 183 6.26 -14.82 21.65
C ALA A 183 6.87 -16.08 21.02
N ALA A 184 6.48 -16.45 19.79
CA ALA A 184 7.05 -17.58 19.06
C ALA A 184 8.55 -17.38 18.73
N HIS A 185 8.96 -16.15 18.44
CA HIS A 185 10.36 -15.80 18.22
C HIS A 185 11.20 -15.94 19.49
N VAL A 186 10.68 -15.43 20.62
CA VAL A 186 11.34 -15.56 21.92
C VAL A 186 11.45 -17.02 22.35
N LEU A 187 10.41 -17.83 22.09
CA LEU A 187 10.43 -19.26 22.36
C LEU A 187 11.51 -19.97 21.51
N THR A 188 11.55 -19.69 20.22
CA THR A 188 12.56 -20.24 19.30
C THR A 188 13.99 -19.88 19.76
N PHE A 189 14.20 -18.63 20.18
CA PHE A 189 15.48 -18.18 20.75
C PHE A 189 15.85 -18.95 22.02
N SER A 190 14.89 -19.19 22.92
CA SER A 190 15.12 -19.99 24.13
C SER A 190 15.51 -21.44 23.82
N VAL A 191 14.85 -22.07 22.83
CA VAL A 191 15.21 -23.43 22.38
C VAL A 191 16.61 -23.45 21.77
N MET A 192 16.94 -22.49 20.91
CA MET A 192 18.27 -22.36 20.33
C MET A 192 19.34 -22.25 21.42
N MET A 193 19.13 -21.37 22.41
CA MET A 193 20.10 -21.16 23.48
C MET A 193 20.26 -22.41 24.38
N ASN A 194 19.17 -23.13 24.61
CA ASN A 194 19.21 -24.41 25.33
C ASN A 194 20.11 -25.44 24.64
N VAL A 195 20.05 -25.51 23.31
CA VAL A 195 20.88 -26.42 22.51
C VAL A 195 22.35 -25.99 22.53
N LEU A 196 22.64 -24.69 22.40
CA LEU A 196 24.02 -24.17 22.39
C LEU A 196 24.73 -24.26 23.74
N THR A 197 23.98 -24.19 24.85
CA THR A 197 24.54 -24.16 26.22
C THR A 197 24.44 -25.49 26.95
N GLU A 198 23.98 -26.56 26.29
CA GLU A 198 23.74 -27.87 26.88
C GLU A 198 22.93 -27.79 28.20
N HIS A 199 21.81 -27.03 28.17
CA HIS A 199 20.95 -26.78 29.34
C HIS A 199 21.66 -26.14 30.55
N GLY A 200 22.53 -25.16 30.30
CA GLY A 200 23.26 -24.47 31.37
C GLY A 200 22.38 -23.71 32.39
N THR A 201 21.16 -23.29 32.01
CA THR A 201 20.19 -22.64 32.92
C THR A 201 18.74 -22.98 32.55
N CYS A 202 17.78 -22.52 33.35
CA CYS A 202 16.36 -22.70 33.04
C CYS A 202 15.92 -21.92 31.79
N SER A 203 15.11 -22.55 30.94
CA SER A 203 14.64 -21.98 29.66
C SER A 203 13.95 -20.62 29.78
N ILE A 204 13.38 -20.32 30.95
CA ILE A 204 12.74 -19.03 31.21
C ILE A 204 13.74 -17.87 31.28
N VAL A 205 14.96 -18.11 31.78
CA VAL A 205 16.03 -17.10 31.80
C VAL A 205 16.49 -16.80 30.38
N PHE A 206 16.67 -17.84 29.55
CA PHE A 206 16.99 -17.64 28.13
C PHE A 206 15.89 -16.92 27.37
N ALA A 207 14.62 -17.20 27.68
CA ALA A 207 13.48 -16.47 27.10
C ALA A 207 13.47 -15.00 27.54
N ALA A 208 13.74 -14.70 28.81
CA ALA A 208 13.82 -13.32 29.31
C ALA A 208 14.95 -12.53 28.63
N VAL A 209 16.13 -13.12 28.49
CA VAL A 209 17.26 -12.51 27.77
C VAL A 209 16.90 -12.29 26.30
N GLY A 210 16.28 -13.30 25.66
CA GLY A 210 15.80 -13.19 24.28
C GLY A 210 14.82 -12.03 24.10
N ALA A 211 13.85 -11.88 25.01
CA ALA A 211 12.90 -10.78 24.98
C ALA A 211 13.57 -9.40 25.12
N VAL A 212 14.56 -9.25 26.00
CA VAL A 212 15.31 -7.99 26.18
C VAL A 212 16.11 -7.65 24.92
N VAL A 213 16.79 -8.64 24.33
CA VAL A 213 17.56 -8.48 23.09
C VAL A 213 16.62 -8.12 21.94
N SER A 214 15.52 -8.85 21.76
CA SER A 214 14.51 -8.56 20.74
C SER A 214 13.90 -7.17 20.91
N PHE A 215 13.61 -6.75 22.15
CA PHE A 215 13.13 -5.40 22.44
C PHE A 215 14.13 -4.33 21.99
N GLY A 216 15.42 -4.50 22.31
CA GLY A 216 16.48 -3.59 21.86
C GLY A 216 16.61 -3.52 20.33
N LEU A 217 16.54 -4.67 19.64
CA LEU A 217 16.61 -4.72 18.17
C LEU A 217 15.35 -4.19 17.47
N THR A 218 14.24 -4.04 18.19
CA THR A 218 12.98 -3.48 17.63
C THR A 218 12.92 -1.95 17.74
N LEU A 219 13.79 -1.32 18.54
CA LEU A 219 13.89 0.14 18.67
C LEU A 219 14.18 0.92 17.36
N PRO A 220 14.97 0.44 16.38
CA PRO A 220 15.14 1.16 15.12
C PRO A 220 13.81 1.20 14.35
N ARG A 221 13.06 2.29 14.56
CA ARG A 221 11.75 2.58 13.96
C ARG A 221 11.80 2.80 12.43
N THR A 222 12.99 2.86 11.84
CA THR A 222 13.17 3.14 10.40
C THR A 222 13.04 1.87 9.57
N LEU A 223 11.98 1.78 8.77
CA LEU A 223 11.68 0.64 7.90
C LEU A 223 12.83 0.29 6.93
N GLN A 224 13.55 1.27 6.37
CA GLN A 224 14.68 1.00 5.45
C GLN A 224 15.74 0.05 6.02
N LYS A 225 16.15 0.26 7.28
CA LYS A 225 17.19 -0.58 7.91
C LYS A 225 16.71 -2.01 8.11
N VAL A 226 15.43 -2.19 8.42
CA VAL A 226 14.82 -3.50 8.63
C VAL A 226 14.80 -4.32 7.33
N SER A 227 14.60 -3.68 6.18
CA SER A 227 14.61 -4.42 4.91
C SER A 227 15.99 -4.97 4.53
N TYR A 228 17.07 -4.22 4.75
CA TYR A 228 18.43 -4.75 4.55
C TYR A 228 18.74 -5.94 5.48
N LEU A 229 18.26 -5.90 6.72
CA LEU A 229 18.37 -7.04 7.65
C LEU A 229 17.59 -8.27 7.17
N SER A 230 16.45 -8.07 6.49
CA SER A 230 15.67 -9.17 5.91
C SER A 230 16.44 -9.90 4.81
N ILE A 231 17.18 -9.20 3.94
CA ILE A 231 18.02 -9.83 2.91
C ILE A 231 19.07 -10.72 3.57
N ALA A 232 19.75 -10.21 4.60
CA ALA A 232 20.72 -11.00 5.37
C ALA A 232 20.08 -12.24 6.03
N SER A 233 18.87 -12.09 6.58
CA SER A 233 18.10 -13.19 7.15
C SER A 233 17.76 -14.27 6.12
N CYS A 234 17.25 -13.90 4.95
CA CYS A 234 16.96 -14.85 3.87
C CYS A 234 18.18 -15.68 3.45
N ILE A 235 19.34 -15.03 3.32
CA ILE A 235 20.60 -15.71 2.99
C ILE A 235 20.97 -16.69 4.11
N SER A 236 20.87 -16.27 5.37
CA SER A 236 21.16 -17.12 6.54
C SER A 236 20.24 -18.34 6.60
N ILE A 237 18.93 -18.16 6.40
CA ILE A 237 17.95 -19.26 6.41
C ILE A 237 18.25 -20.23 5.27
N THR A 238 18.51 -19.72 4.07
CA THR A 238 18.82 -20.58 2.91
C THR A 238 20.10 -21.40 3.14
N ALA A 239 21.14 -20.77 3.68
CA ALA A 239 22.37 -21.47 4.05
C ALA A 239 22.12 -22.55 5.12
N ALA A 240 21.35 -22.24 6.17
CA ALA A 240 21.00 -23.19 7.22
C ALA A 240 20.24 -24.40 6.67
N ILE A 241 19.32 -24.19 5.73
CA ILE A 241 18.56 -25.25 5.06
C ILE A 241 19.48 -26.17 4.26
N LEU A 242 20.36 -25.59 3.44
CA LEU A 242 21.30 -26.36 2.62
C LEU A 242 22.22 -27.23 3.49
N VAL A 243 22.77 -26.64 4.55
CA VAL A 243 23.62 -27.37 5.51
C VAL A 243 22.83 -28.49 6.19
N THR A 244 21.59 -28.22 6.63
CA THR A 244 20.73 -29.23 7.27
C THR A 244 20.39 -30.37 6.30
N MET A 245 20.07 -30.05 5.04
CA MET A 245 19.73 -31.03 4.02
C MET A 245 20.91 -31.96 3.70
N VAL A 246 22.11 -31.39 3.55
CA VAL A 246 23.35 -32.17 3.35
C VAL A 246 23.66 -33.02 4.58
N GLY A 247 23.54 -32.44 5.78
CA GLY A 247 23.77 -33.13 7.05
C GLY A 247 22.87 -34.34 7.28
N VAL A 248 21.57 -34.21 7.00
CA VAL A 248 20.62 -35.33 7.04
C VAL A 248 20.94 -36.36 5.95
N GLY A 249 21.29 -35.90 4.74
CA GLY A 249 21.63 -36.77 3.62
C GLY A 249 22.85 -37.67 3.87
N ILE A 250 23.87 -37.17 4.59
CA ILE A 250 25.05 -37.97 4.95
C ILE A 250 24.81 -38.89 6.15
N THR A 251 24.05 -38.43 7.16
CA THR A 251 23.85 -39.15 8.43
C THR A 251 22.95 -40.38 8.23
N LYS A 252 22.14 -40.41 7.16
CA LYS A 252 21.22 -41.51 6.80
C LYS A 252 20.53 -42.16 8.02
N PRO A 253 19.88 -41.39 8.91
CA PRO A 253 19.16 -41.99 10.04
C PRO A 253 17.98 -42.83 9.51
N GLY A 254 18.18 -44.14 9.40
CA GLY A 254 17.14 -45.18 9.25
C GLY A 254 16.15 -45.04 8.08
N LEU A 255 16.58 -45.40 6.85
CA LEU A 255 15.74 -45.50 5.65
C LEU A 255 14.52 -46.45 5.77
N LEU A 256 14.49 -47.30 6.81
CA LEU A 256 13.40 -48.25 7.10
C LEU A 256 12.40 -47.76 8.15
N GLN A 257 12.66 -46.65 8.85
CA GLN A 257 11.73 -46.07 9.84
C GLN A 257 10.87 -44.95 9.22
N THR A 258 11.29 -44.37 8.10
CA THR A 258 10.54 -43.31 7.39
C THR A 258 9.32 -43.84 6.62
N PHE A 259 9.31 -45.13 6.26
CA PHE A 259 8.09 -45.84 5.80
C PHE A 259 7.37 -46.58 6.93
N ALA A 260 7.95 -46.64 8.13
CA ALA A 260 7.51 -47.49 9.24
C ALA A 260 7.33 -46.73 10.57
N VAL A 261 6.76 -45.53 10.55
CA VAL A 261 5.82 -45.15 11.62
C VAL A 261 4.54 -45.94 11.36
N GLY A 262 4.65 -47.25 11.59
CA GLY A 262 3.56 -48.20 11.54
C GLY A 262 2.69 -48.02 12.76
N ASN A 263 1.70 -47.13 12.67
CA ASN A 263 0.43 -47.39 13.33
C ASN A 263 -0.39 -48.31 12.40
N PRO A 264 -1.11 -49.33 12.90
CA PRO A 264 -1.95 -50.22 12.09
C PRO A 264 -3.14 -49.53 11.39
N VAL A 265 -3.20 -48.20 11.40
CA VAL A 265 -4.22 -47.37 10.73
C VAL A 265 -3.79 -46.97 9.30
N THR A 266 -2.53 -47.21 8.89
CA THR A 266 -2.02 -46.82 7.57
C THR A 266 -2.59 -47.63 6.38
N HIS A 267 -3.19 -48.80 6.63
CA HIS A 267 -4.00 -49.49 5.62
C HIS A 267 -5.38 -48.85 5.40
N ALA A 268 -5.83 -47.96 6.30
CA ALA A 268 -7.04 -47.18 6.07
C ALA A 268 -6.75 -45.94 5.23
N THR A 269 -5.65 -45.21 5.47
CA THR A 269 -5.46 -43.90 4.84
C THR A 269 -5.03 -43.95 3.36
N LEU A 270 -4.21 -44.92 2.94
CA LEU A 270 -3.82 -45.03 1.52
C LEU A 270 -5.03 -45.42 0.65
N THR A 271 -5.89 -46.28 1.18
CA THR A 271 -7.13 -46.72 0.52
C THR A 271 -8.19 -45.63 0.57
N THR A 272 -8.40 -44.94 1.69
CA THR A 272 -9.42 -43.88 1.79
C THR A 272 -9.04 -42.60 1.03
N GLY A 273 -7.75 -42.23 0.96
CA GLY A 273 -7.30 -41.06 0.20
C GLY A 273 -7.36 -41.25 -1.32
N THR A 274 -7.05 -42.46 -1.81
CA THR A 274 -7.18 -42.81 -3.24
C THR A 274 -8.63 -43.04 -3.65
N LEU A 275 -9.45 -43.65 -2.78
CA LEU A 275 -10.89 -43.79 -3.00
C LEU A 275 -11.61 -42.44 -2.97
N GLY A 276 -11.21 -41.49 -2.11
CA GLY A 276 -11.76 -40.13 -2.09
C GLY A 276 -11.49 -39.36 -3.40
N LEU A 277 -10.31 -39.54 -4.00
CA LEU A 277 -9.98 -38.96 -5.31
C LEU A 277 -10.68 -39.68 -6.47
N MET A 278 -10.90 -41.00 -6.38
CA MET A 278 -11.67 -41.76 -7.39
C MET A 278 -13.19 -41.59 -7.29
N GLN A 279 -13.73 -40.95 -6.24
CA GLN A 279 -15.17 -40.67 -6.08
C GLN A 279 -15.55 -39.22 -6.46
N ILE A 280 -14.57 -38.40 -6.85
CA ILE A 280 -14.77 -36.99 -7.28
C ILE A 280 -14.69 -36.86 -8.81
N ILE A 281 -14.28 -37.91 -9.53
CA ILE A 281 -14.32 -38.02 -11.00
C ILE A 281 -15.43 -38.99 -11.37
#